data_AF-A0A0R3SXB3-F1
#
_entry.id   AF-A0A0R3SXB3-F1
#
_cell.length_a   1.000
_cell.length_b   1.000
_cell.length_c   1.000
_cell.angle_alpha   90.00
_cell.angle_beta   90.00
_cell.angle_gamma   90.00
#
_symmetry.space_group_name_H-M   'P 1'
#
loop_
_entity.id
_entity.type
_entity.pdbx_description
1 polymer ?
#
loop_
_entity_poly.entity_id
_entity_poly.type
_entity_poly.pdbx_seq_one_letter_code
_entity_poly.pdbx_strand_id
1 'polypeptide(L)'
;MGDDRQSLNSSNIMSISSISDCNSLMLVHSQKRRLSEINDLANLSILTAQKNSIEAALKEAQITSERDLKRARLEMQNLESEKDNLMFQLKTLERRLAESTEKNDALGLKLQQVELDANERIENILKTCKREEILSGKVDELHSEIGDLQIELANERREKCDLMVEMQTLRSQVELTEKKLSIIQGLRDEDLVTLKEAENWKSKVHELESENLKLKDQLEQALHGPGNASCLLSRPDGSGLCLRSSSLLYSTRLNQKVARLESENAELRQSKAQLVTTRTELEDLKASLARANEWRDRALLAEEKLANQTASFFNESLADAQLNLAQCQRENALILSEIGNLRSELSATSLELKRAKLKITALTEEEAKSKAVAECIQSRFRRQNLRLKILQNERDMYKQFVDSYADADVTLASPAGEMVHFFQQMVKEVAGSLNEFYAKIESDDNELEQLADISADLVLSASDRRSAEQLRETIQELEERLEKVESAKQLAEQEIAVLRAQGAYNPDETQILHIISNPAEQARARREDELITLRKENANLLQRVKVRAFSNAVIVDAFVPYFVFCP
;
A
#
# COMPACT_ATOMS: atom_id res chain seq x y z
N MET A 1 63.75 9.02 -74.16
CA MET A 1 63.13 8.07 -75.10
C MET A 1 63.21 8.74 -76.45
N GLY A 2 64.34 8.63 -77.15
CA GLY A 2 64.64 7.58 -78.14
C GLY A 2 64.52 8.26 -79.51
N ASP A 3 65.66 8.46 -80.19
CA ASP A 3 66.02 7.80 -81.46
C ASP A 3 65.30 8.46 -82.66
N ASP A 4 65.90 8.79 -83.81
CA ASP A 4 67.16 8.37 -84.40
C ASP A 4 67.33 9.13 -85.75
N ARG A 5 68.54 9.04 -86.32
CA ARG A 5 68.87 8.99 -87.77
C ARG A 5 69.21 10.24 -88.60
N GLN A 6 70.49 10.20 -88.97
CA GLN A 6 71.05 10.20 -90.35
C GLN A 6 71.06 11.55 -91.08
N SER A 7 72.17 12.25 -91.24
CA SER A 7 73.49 11.91 -91.83
C SER A 7 73.48 11.62 -93.34
N LEU A 8 74.50 12.19 -94.00
CA LEU A 8 75.12 11.90 -95.31
C LEU A 8 75.02 13.10 -96.28
N ASN A 9 76.13 13.84 -96.41
CA ASN A 9 77.13 13.73 -97.49
C ASN A 9 76.70 14.59 -98.70
N SER A 10 77.52 15.30 -99.45
CA SER A 10 78.90 15.08 -99.89
C SER A 10 79.33 16.39 -100.59
N SER A 11 80.50 16.94 -100.29
CA SER A 11 81.71 16.93 -101.16
C SER A 11 81.52 17.51 -102.58
N ASN A 12 82.10 18.66 -102.93
CA ASN A 12 83.51 18.90 -103.28
C ASN A 12 83.68 19.00 -104.82
N ILE A 13 84.73 19.72 -105.25
CA ILE A 13 85.47 19.59 -106.52
C ILE A 13 85.22 20.61 -107.66
N MET A 14 86.25 21.45 -107.81
CA MET A 14 86.96 21.90 -109.01
C MET A 14 86.35 22.91 -109.99
N SER A 15 87.10 24.01 -110.13
CA SER A 15 87.25 24.75 -111.38
C SER A 15 88.62 24.43 -111.97
N ILE A 16 88.64 23.87 -113.18
CA ILE A 16 89.81 23.65 -114.04
C ILE A 16 89.62 24.50 -115.32
N SER A 17 90.65 25.30 -115.59
CA SER A 17 91.18 25.90 -116.83
C SER A 17 90.35 26.09 -118.12
N SER A 18 90.48 27.33 -118.64
CA SER A 18 90.99 27.72 -119.98
C SER A 18 90.12 27.64 -121.25
N ILE A 19 89.93 28.87 -121.79
CA ILE A 19 90.06 29.33 -123.20
C ILE A 19 88.93 29.00 -124.19
N SER A 20 88.61 30.07 -124.94
CA SER A 20 88.11 30.15 -126.32
C SER A 20 86.60 30.41 -126.52
N ASP A 21 86.40 31.61 -127.07
CA ASP A 21 85.43 32.04 -128.07
C ASP A 21 84.03 32.46 -127.63
N CYS A 22 83.93 33.79 -127.51
CA CYS A 22 82.74 34.61 -127.44
C CYS A 22 81.78 34.32 -128.60
N ASN A 23 80.61 33.75 -128.31
CA ASN A 23 79.30 34.15 -128.88
C ASN A 23 78.08 33.36 -128.35
N SER A 24 78.26 32.38 -127.44
CA SER A 24 77.14 31.65 -126.82
C SER A 24 76.59 32.26 -125.50
N LEU A 25 77.14 33.39 -125.03
CA LEU A 25 76.79 33.98 -123.73
C LEU A 25 75.38 34.60 -123.63
N MET A 26 74.79 35.06 -124.74
CA MET A 26 73.49 35.77 -124.71
C MET A 26 72.27 34.85 -124.61
N LEU A 27 72.32 33.63 -125.18
CA LEU A 27 71.22 32.66 -125.11
C LEU A 27 71.20 31.95 -123.75
N VAL A 28 72.38 31.65 -123.21
CA VAL A 28 72.53 31.09 -121.86
C VAL A 28 72.08 32.10 -120.81
N HIS A 29 72.34 33.41 -121.00
CA HIS A 29 71.89 34.43 -120.06
C HIS A 29 70.36 34.58 -119.99
N SER A 30 69.64 34.45 -121.11
CA SER A 30 68.17 34.59 -121.14
C SER A 30 67.45 33.35 -120.57
N GLN A 31 67.96 32.16 -120.85
CA GLN A 31 67.47 30.91 -120.24
C GLN A 31 67.80 30.85 -118.74
N LYS A 32 69.01 31.27 -118.34
CA LYS A 32 69.41 31.35 -116.93
C LYS A 32 68.57 32.37 -116.15
N ARG A 33 68.16 33.48 -116.79
CA ARG A 33 67.26 34.47 -116.19
C ARG A 33 65.84 33.93 -115.99
N ARG A 34 65.25 33.26 -116.99
CA ARG A 34 63.94 32.60 -116.86
C ARG A 34 63.94 31.46 -115.82
N LEU A 35 65.00 30.66 -115.78
CA LEU A 35 65.15 29.62 -114.76
C LEU A 35 65.33 30.22 -113.36
N SER A 36 66.01 31.35 -113.23
CA SER A 36 66.06 32.12 -111.97
C SER A 36 64.68 32.62 -111.57
N GLU A 37 63.93 33.25 -112.48
CA GLU A 37 62.58 33.76 -112.20
C GLU A 37 61.61 32.64 -111.80
N ILE A 38 61.65 31.49 -112.48
CA ILE A 38 60.84 30.30 -112.14
C ILE A 38 61.28 29.73 -110.79
N ASN A 39 62.58 29.69 -110.51
CA ASN A 39 63.11 29.25 -109.21
C ASN A 39 62.71 30.22 -108.09
N ASP A 40 62.70 31.52 -108.33
CA ASP A 40 62.30 32.54 -107.38
C ASP A 40 60.77 32.48 -107.11
N LEU A 41 59.95 32.25 -108.15
CA LEU A 41 58.51 31.98 -108.02
C LEU A 41 58.21 30.67 -107.28
N ALA A 42 58.98 29.61 -107.55
CA ALA A 42 58.87 28.34 -106.83
C ALA A 42 59.27 28.50 -105.36
N ASN A 43 60.35 29.23 -105.06
CA ASN A 43 60.78 29.54 -103.70
C ASN A 43 59.76 30.41 -102.96
N LEU A 44 59.19 31.42 -103.62
CA LEU A 44 58.09 32.21 -103.09
C LEU A 44 56.87 31.34 -102.79
N SER A 45 56.47 30.44 -103.68
CA SER A 45 55.32 29.56 -103.44
C SER A 45 55.57 28.56 -102.31
N ILE A 46 56.78 28.00 -102.19
CA ILE A 46 57.20 27.15 -101.07
C ILE A 46 57.18 27.93 -99.76
N LEU A 47 57.77 29.13 -99.72
CA LEU A 47 57.74 29.98 -98.53
C LEU A 47 56.31 30.38 -98.14
N THR A 48 55.45 30.64 -99.13
CA THR A 48 54.04 30.95 -98.88
C THR A 48 53.29 29.74 -98.35
N ALA A 49 53.54 28.54 -98.87
CA ALA A 49 52.96 27.29 -98.38
C ALA A 49 53.48 26.93 -96.97
N GLN A 50 54.76 27.14 -96.69
CA GLN A 50 55.36 26.96 -95.36
C GLN A 50 54.77 27.95 -94.36
N LYS A 51 54.64 29.23 -94.73
CA LYS A 51 53.97 30.24 -93.91
C LYS A 51 52.52 29.83 -93.62
N ASN A 52 51.76 29.45 -94.64
CA ASN A 52 50.36 29.02 -94.46
C ASN A 52 50.24 27.76 -93.59
N SER A 53 51.18 26.81 -93.72
CA SER A 53 51.24 25.60 -92.90
C SER A 53 51.55 25.92 -91.43
N ILE A 54 52.52 26.81 -91.17
CA ILE A 54 52.85 27.28 -89.83
C ILE A 54 51.68 28.06 -89.23
N GLU A 55 51.02 28.92 -90.00
CA GLU A 55 49.83 29.65 -89.56
C GLU A 55 48.66 28.73 -89.25
N ALA A 56 48.46 27.66 -90.04
CA ALA A 56 47.44 26.64 -89.78
C ALA A 56 47.76 25.85 -88.49
N ALA A 57 49.01 25.40 -88.33
CA ALA A 57 49.47 24.70 -87.12
C ALA A 57 49.36 25.58 -85.86
N LEU A 58 49.67 26.89 -85.97
CA LEU A 58 49.53 27.84 -84.87
C LEU A 58 48.06 28.03 -84.50
N LYS A 59 47.17 28.21 -85.49
CA LYS A 59 45.72 28.28 -85.25
C LYS A 59 45.19 27.00 -84.61
N GLU A 60 45.63 25.83 -85.06
CA GLU A 60 45.21 24.55 -84.50
C GLU A 60 45.71 24.37 -83.05
N ALA A 61 46.98 24.70 -82.77
CA ALA A 61 47.53 24.72 -81.42
C ALA A 61 46.82 25.73 -80.50
N GLN A 62 46.43 26.89 -81.04
CA GLN A 62 45.62 27.86 -80.31
C GLN A 62 44.24 27.27 -79.97
N ILE A 63 43.56 26.67 -80.94
CA ILE A 63 42.25 26.05 -80.74
C ILE A 63 42.33 24.90 -79.73
N THR A 64 43.36 24.05 -79.78
CA THR A 64 43.54 22.97 -78.78
C THR A 64 43.79 23.54 -77.39
N SER A 65 44.68 24.53 -77.25
CA SER A 65 44.91 25.19 -75.95
C SER A 65 43.66 25.88 -75.40
N GLU A 66 42.84 26.49 -76.24
CA GLU A 66 41.55 27.08 -75.85
C GLU A 66 40.54 26.02 -75.42
N ARG A 67 40.50 24.86 -76.09
CA ARG A 67 39.65 23.73 -75.70
C ARG A 67 40.11 23.12 -74.37
N ASP A 68 41.42 22.99 -74.17
CA ASP A 68 42.01 22.45 -72.94
C ASP A 68 41.76 23.40 -71.77
N LEU A 69 41.91 24.71 -71.97
CA LEU A 69 41.55 25.72 -70.99
C LEU A 69 40.06 25.69 -70.64
N LYS A 70 39.17 25.50 -71.62
CA LYS A 70 37.73 25.35 -71.35
C LYS A 70 37.42 24.09 -70.54
N ARG A 71 38.06 22.95 -70.88
CA ARG A 71 37.91 21.70 -70.11
C ARG A 71 38.40 21.87 -68.67
N ALA A 72 39.60 22.42 -68.47
CA ALA A 72 40.14 22.69 -67.14
C ALA A 72 39.25 23.63 -66.31
N ARG A 73 38.64 24.65 -66.94
CA ARG A 73 37.68 25.55 -66.28
C ARG A 73 36.40 24.83 -65.85
N LEU A 74 35.84 23.96 -66.69
CA LEU A 74 34.67 23.16 -66.35
C LEU A 74 34.97 22.15 -65.24
N GLU A 75 36.13 21.50 -65.30
CA GLU A 75 36.58 20.58 -64.24
C GLU A 75 36.78 21.32 -62.92
N MET A 76 37.40 22.51 -62.93
CA MET A 76 37.51 23.36 -61.75
C MET A 76 36.15 23.73 -61.16
N GLN A 77 35.20 24.14 -62.00
CA GLN A 77 33.84 24.50 -61.57
C GLN A 77 33.08 23.28 -60.99
N ASN A 78 33.25 22.11 -61.59
CA ASN A 78 32.66 20.86 -61.08
C ASN A 78 33.26 20.51 -59.71
N LEU A 79 34.59 20.54 -59.56
CA LEU A 79 35.27 20.27 -58.30
C LEU A 79 34.90 21.29 -57.20
N GLU A 80 34.70 22.56 -57.55
CA GLU A 80 34.19 23.57 -56.63
C GLU A 80 32.77 23.22 -56.16
N SER A 81 31.88 22.83 -57.08
CA SER A 81 30.52 22.41 -56.71
C SER A 81 30.49 21.13 -55.85
N GLU A 82 31.38 20.17 -56.13
CA GLU A 82 31.52 18.95 -55.32
C GLU A 82 32.06 19.27 -53.92
N LYS A 83 33.06 20.17 -53.82
CA LYS A 83 33.59 20.65 -52.55
C LYS A 83 32.49 21.32 -51.71
N ASP A 84 31.68 22.18 -52.31
CA ASP A 84 30.59 22.87 -51.61
C ASP A 84 29.52 21.88 -51.12
N ASN A 85 29.16 20.89 -51.93
CA ASN A 85 28.27 19.80 -51.55
C ASN A 85 28.84 18.98 -50.37
N LEU A 86 30.12 18.62 -50.41
CA LEU A 86 30.78 17.89 -49.32
C LEU A 86 30.87 18.73 -48.04
N MET A 87 31.12 20.04 -48.14
CA MET A 87 31.10 20.93 -46.98
C MET A 87 29.71 21.02 -46.35
N PHE A 88 28.65 21.07 -47.17
CA PHE A 88 27.27 21.06 -46.67
C PHE A 88 26.94 19.74 -45.96
N GLN A 89 27.36 18.60 -46.52
CA GLN A 89 27.20 17.29 -45.90
C GLN A 89 27.98 17.19 -44.57
N LEU A 90 29.22 17.68 -44.51
CA LEU A 90 30.01 17.72 -43.27
C LEU A 90 29.31 18.52 -42.18
N LYS A 91 28.85 19.74 -42.48
CA LYS A 91 28.09 20.56 -41.50
C LYS A 91 26.83 19.85 -41.01
N THR A 92 26.14 19.13 -41.89
CA THR A 92 24.94 18.37 -41.53
C THR A 92 25.27 17.20 -40.60
N LEU A 93 26.37 16.49 -40.85
CA LEU A 93 26.84 15.39 -40.02
C LEU A 93 27.36 15.89 -38.66
N GLU A 94 28.09 17.00 -38.62
CA GLU A 94 28.56 17.64 -37.38
C GLU A 94 27.37 18.03 -36.49
N ARG A 95 26.34 18.63 -37.08
CA ARG A 95 25.10 18.95 -36.35
C ARG A 95 24.41 17.70 -35.82
N ARG A 96 24.28 16.65 -36.63
CA ARG A 96 23.68 15.38 -36.20
C ARG A 96 24.48 14.71 -35.08
N LEU A 97 25.81 14.79 -35.14
CA LEU A 97 26.68 14.28 -34.09
C LEU A 97 26.45 15.04 -32.78
N ALA A 98 26.43 16.37 -32.82
CA ALA A 98 26.17 17.21 -31.66
C ALA A 98 24.78 16.94 -31.04
N GLU A 99 23.74 16.84 -31.87
CA GLU A 99 22.39 16.47 -31.41
C GLU A 99 22.36 15.07 -30.79
N SER A 100 23.13 14.12 -31.33
CA SER A 100 23.22 12.77 -30.77
C SER A 100 23.97 12.74 -29.45
N THR A 101 25.05 13.53 -29.30
CA THR A 101 25.79 13.62 -28.04
C THR A 101 24.95 14.26 -26.95
N GLU A 102 24.24 15.35 -27.26
CA GLU A 102 23.35 16.01 -26.30
C GLU A 102 22.21 15.10 -25.85
N LYS A 103 21.60 14.36 -26.79
CA LYS A 103 20.60 13.34 -26.45
C LYS A 103 21.18 12.23 -25.56
N ASN A 104 22.41 11.80 -25.82
CA ASN A 104 23.06 10.75 -25.03
C ASN A 104 23.36 11.25 -23.60
N ASP A 105 23.84 12.48 -23.45
CA ASP A 105 24.07 13.11 -22.15
C ASP A 105 22.76 13.28 -21.37
N ALA A 106 21.69 13.71 -22.04
CA ALA A 106 20.36 13.81 -21.45
C ALA A 106 19.79 12.44 -21.03
N LEU A 107 20.06 11.38 -21.80
CA LEU A 107 19.71 10.02 -21.41
C LEU A 107 20.54 9.54 -20.22
N GLY A 108 21.83 9.88 -20.15
CA GLY A 108 22.69 9.57 -19.00
C GLY A 108 22.17 10.20 -17.71
N LEU A 109 21.78 11.47 -17.74
CA LEU A 109 21.18 12.15 -16.59
C LEU A 109 19.84 11.52 -16.17
N LYS A 110 18.98 11.17 -17.14
CA LYS A 110 17.71 10.48 -16.86
C LYS A 110 17.95 9.09 -16.24
N LEU A 111 18.94 8.35 -16.73
CA LEU A 111 19.31 7.04 -16.18
C LEU A 111 19.76 7.20 -14.73
N GLN A 112 20.65 8.16 -14.45
CA GLN A 112 21.14 8.43 -13.10
C GLN A 112 20.01 8.82 -12.13
N GLN A 113 19.04 9.63 -12.59
CA GLN A 113 17.87 9.95 -11.79
C GLN A 113 17.02 8.72 -11.49
N VAL A 114 16.77 7.87 -12.50
CA VAL A 114 16.01 6.63 -12.32
C VAL A 114 16.72 5.66 -11.37
N GLU A 115 18.06 5.58 -11.43
CA GLU A 115 18.86 4.78 -10.50
C GLU A 115 18.74 5.28 -9.05
N LEU A 116 18.79 6.60 -8.84
CA LEU A 116 18.57 7.19 -7.52
C LEU A 116 17.16 6.90 -6.99
N ASP A 117 16.13 7.15 -7.80
CA ASP A 117 14.74 6.88 -7.45
C ASP A 117 14.51 5.38 -7.14
N ALA A 118 15.14 4.49 -7.90
CA ALA A 118 15.08 3.05 -7.67
C ALA A 118 15.76 2.65 -6.35
N ASN A 119 16.93 3.22 -6.06
CA ASN A 119 17.65 2.96 -4.81
C ASN A 119 16.86 3.44 -3.59
N GLU A 120 16.22 4.61 -3.66
CA GLU A 120 15.34 5.12 -2.59
C GLU A 120 14.13 4.20 -2.37
N ARG A 121 13.52 3.69 -3.46
CA ARG A 121 12.43 2.71 -3.36
C ARG A 121 12.89 1.42 -2.70
N ILE A 122 14.06 0.90 -3.08
CA ILE A 122 14.64 -0.31 -2.47
C ILE A 122 14.90 -0.08 -0.98
N GLU A 123 15.48 1.06 -0.60
CA GLU A 123 15.73 1.38 0.81
C GLU A 123 14.44 1.45 1.63
N ASN A 124 13.38 2.05 1.07
CA ASN A 124 12.07 2.09 1.69
C ASN A 124 11.45 0.70 1.86
N ILE A 125 11.56 -0.17 0.85
CA ILE A 125 11.11 -1.57 0.94
C ILE A 125 11.90 -2.33 2.01
N LEU A 126 13.21 -2.15 2.08
CA LEU A 126 14.03 -2.79 3.13
C LEU A 126 13.65 -2.30 4.53
N LYS A 127 13.32 -1.01 4.69
CA LYS A 127 12.80 -0.47 5.96
C LYS A 127 11.44 -1.08 6.32
N THR A 128 10.54 -1.31 5.37
CA THR A 128 9.26 -1.97 5.63
C THR A 128 9.45 -3.44 6.00
N CYS A 129 10.29 -4.19 5.27
CA CYS A 129 10.57 -5.60 5.59
C CYS A 129 11.16 -5.75 7.00
N LYS A 130 12.09 -4.88 7.42
CA LYS A 130 12.61 -4.89 8.80
C LYS A 130 11.52 -4.65 9.85
N ARG A 131 10.55 -3.78 9.57
CA ARG A 131 9.42 -3.55 10.48
C ARG A 131 8.49 -4.76 10.54
N GLU A 132 8.26 -5.42 9.41
CA GLU A 132 7.47 -6.66 9.34
C GLU A 132 8.14 -7.80 10.09
N GLU A 133 9.46 -7.97 9.99
CA GLU A 133 10.22 -8.95 10.79
C GLU A 133 10.07 -8.69 12.30
N ILE A 134 10.18 -7.43 12.73
CA ILE A 134 9.96 -7.06 14.14
C ILE A 134 8.53 -7.37 14.59
N LEU A 135 7.54 -7.08 13.74
CA LEU A 135 6.14 -7.39 14.04
C LEU A 135 5.90 -8.89 14.09
N SER A 136 6.50 -9.67 13.19
CA SER A 136 6.44 -11.13 13.21
C SER A 136 7.02 -11.68 14.51
N GLY A 137 8.18 -11.19 14.95
CA GLY A 137 8.76 -11.60 16.24
C GLY A 137 7.84 -11.31 17.42
N LYS A 138 7.19 -10.14 17.45
CA LYS A 138 6.18 -9.81 18.48
C LYS A 138 4.95 -10.70 18.42
N VAL A 139 4.53 -11.10 17.23
CA VAL A 139 3.43 -12.05 17.06
C VAL A 139 3.83 -13.41 17.62
N ASP A 140 5.05 -13.88 17.38
CA ASP A 140 5.56 -15.14 17.92
C ASP A 140 5.67 -15.09 19.46
N GLU A 141 6.14 -13.97 20.03
CA GLU A 141 6.17 -13.73 21.48
C GLU A 141 4.76 -13.83 22.09
N LEU A 142 3.77 -13.12 21.52
CA LEU A 142 2.39 -13.18 22.00
C LEU A 142 1.77 -14.58 21.86
N HIS A 143 2.10 -15.34 20.81
CA HIS A 143 1.65 -16.72 20.68
C HIS A 143 2.26 -17.62 21.77
N SER A 144 3.52 -17.39 22.13
CA SER A 144 4.15 -18.10 23.26
C SER A 144 3.44 -17.78 24.58
N GLU A 145 3.20 -16.50 24.86
CA GLU A 145 2.48 -16.07 26.07
C GLU A 145 1.06 -16.64 26.14
N ILE A 146 0.32 -16.67 25.02
CA ILE A 146 -1.00 -17.31 24.94
C ILE A 146 -0.88 -18.82 25.22
N GLY A 147 0.16 -19.48 24.71
CA GLY A 147 0.43 -20.90 24.98
C GLY A 147 0.64 -21.17 26.47
N ASP A 148 1.47 -20.36 27.13
CA ASP A 148 1.75 -20.47 28.56
C ASP A 148 0.47 -20.25 29.39
N LEU A 149 -0.30 -19.21 29.10
CA LEU A 149 -1.58 -18.93 29.77
C LEU A 149 -2.61 -20.05 29.55
N GLN A 150 -2.62 -20.70 28.38
CA GLN A 150 -3.47 -21.87 28.13
C GLN A 150 -3.07 -23.07 28.98
N ILE A 151 -1.77 -23.29 29.18
CA ILE A 151 -1.24 -24.36 30.04
C ILE A 151 -1.62 -24.07 31.51
N GLU A 152 -1.41 -22.84 31.99
CA GLU A 152 -1.81 -22.41 33.33
C GLU A 152 -3.32 -22.61 33.56
N LEU A 153 -4.15 -22.15 32.62
CA LEU A 153 -5.60 -22.34 32.69
C LEU A 153 -6.00 -23.83 32.72
N ALA A 154 -5.28 -24.68 31.99
CA ALA A 154 -5.53 -26.12 32.00
C ALA A 154 -5.15 -26.77 33.34
N ASN A 155 -4.06 -26.31 33.97
CA ASN A 155 -3.63 -26.76 35.30
C ASN A 155 -4.64 -26.34 36.37
N GLU A 156 -5.05 -25.08 36.40
CA GLU A 156 -6.08 -24.56 37.32
C GLU A 156 -7.41 -25.31 37.18
N ARG A 157 -7.82 -25.64 35.95
CA ARG A 157 -9.01 -26.47 35.70
C ARG A 157 -8.86 -27.88 36.26
N ARG A 158 -7.66 -28.46 36.21
CA ARG A 158 -7.39 -29.79 36.76
C ARG A 158 -7.45 -29.74 38.29
N GLU A 159 -6.76 -28.79 38.91
CA GLU A 159 -6.78 -28.60 40.36
C GLU A 159 -8.20 -28.37 40.89
N LYS A 160 -9.01 -27.58 40.18
CA LYS A 160 -10.43 -27.39 40.53
C LYS A 160 -11.22 -28.70 40.49
N CYS A 161 -10.97 -29.56 39.51
CA CYS A 161 -11.61 -30.88 39.44
C CYS A 161 -11.18 -31.78 40.61
N ASP A 162 -9.90 -31.78 40.94
CA ASP A 162 -9.35 -32.57 42.06
C ASP A 162 -9.93 -32.10 43.40
N LEU A 163 -9.97 -30.79 43.65
CA LEU A 163 -10.59 -30.21 44.84
C LEU A 163 -12.10 -30.50 44.92
N MET A 164 -12.80 -30.54 43.79
CA MET A 164 -14.22 -30.88 43.77
C MET A 164 -14.46 -32.34 44.18
N VAL A 165 -13.59 -33.26 43.75
CA VAL A 165 -13.62 -34.66 44.17
C VAL A 165 -13.32 -34.78 45.67
N GLU A 166 -12.29 -34.09 46.17
CA GLU A 166 -11.98 -34.05 47.60
C GLU A 166 -13.15 -33.50 48.43
N MET A 167 -13.77 -32.39 48.01
CA MET A 167 -14.96 -31.86 48.67
C MET A 167 -16.11 -32.88 48.72
N GLN A 168 -16.35 -33.61 47.64
CA GLN A 168 -17.42 -34.60 47.60
C GLN A 168 -17.13 -35.79 48.52
N THR A 169 -15.88 -36.25 48.55
CA THR A 169 -15.46 -37.30 49.49
C THR A 169 -15.59 -36.87 50.95
N LEU A 170 -15.16 -35.66 51.30
CA LEU A 170 -15.32 -35.12 52.66
C LEU A 170 -16.81 -34.97 53.04
N ARG A 171 -17.66 -34.48 52.14
CA ARG A 171 -19.12 -34.42 52.37
C ARG A 171 -19.70 -35.81 52.67
N SER A 172 -19.32 -36.83 51.90
CA SER A 172 -19.77 -38.20 52.16
C SER A 172 -19.30 -38.74 53.51
N GLN A 173 -18.09 -38.37 53.96
CA GLN A 173 -17.58 -38.73 55.28
C GLN A 173 -18.38 -38.04 56.39
N VAL A 174 -18.69 -36.74 56.22
CA VAL A 174 -19.52 -35.99 57.16
C VAL A 174 -20.90 -36.64 57.30
N GLU A 175 -21.58 -36.93 56.19
CA GLU A 175 -22.89 -37.62 56.19
C GLU A 175 -22.84 -38.98 56.92
N LEU A 176 -21.76 -39.75 56.73
CA LEU A 176 -21.55 -41.01 57.45
C LEU A 176 -21.36 -40.79 58.96
N THR A 177 -20.63 -39.75 59.35
CA THR A 177 -20.44 -39.41 60.77
C THR A 177 -21.71 -38.90 61.42
N GLU A 178 -22.51 -38.09 60.73
CA GLU A 178 -23.81 -37.63 61.19
C GLU A 178 -24.77 -38.80 61.41
N LYS A 179 -24.81 -39.76 60.48
CA LYS A 179 -25.58 -41.01 60.66
C LYS A 179 -25.12 -41.79 61.90
N LYS A 180 -23.81 -41.94 62.11
CA LYS A 180 -23.27 -42.60 63.31
C LYS A 180 -23.66 -41.86 64.59
N LEU A 181 -23.59 -40.54 64.60
CA LEU A 181 -23.99 -39.71 65.74
C LEU A 181 -25.49 -39.87 66.04
N SER A 182 -26.34 -39.87 65.02
CA SER A 182 -27.77 -40.08 65.16
C SER A 182 -28.10 -41.46 65.76
N ILE A 183 -27.39 -42.52 65.34
CA ILE A 183 -27.53 -43.86 65.92
C ILE A 183 -27.11 -43.87 67.40
N ILE A 184 -25.97 -43.26 67.74
CA ILE A 184 -25.48 -43.19 69.13
C ILE A 184 -26.44 -42.38 70.01
N GLN A 185 -27.02 -41.29 69.50
CA GLN A 185 -28.04 -40.52 70.21
C GLN A 185 -29.28 -41.37 70.47
N GLY A 186 -29.77 -42.13 69.48
CA GLY A 186 -30.88 -43.05 69.65
C GLY A 186 -30.62 -44.11 70.74
N LEU A 187 -29.42 -44.72 70.74
CA LEU A 187 -29.03 -45.66 71.80
C LEU A 187 -28.97 -45.02 73.19
N ARG A 188 -28.49 -43.77 73.30
CA ARG A 188 -28.51 -43.04 74.58
C ARG A 188 -29.92 -42.75 75.06
N ASP A 189 -30.83 -42.42 74.15
CA ASP A 189 -32.24 -42.18 74.49
C ASP A 189 -32.91 -43.47 74.96
N GLU A 190 -32.61 -44.61 74.32
CA GLU A 190 -33.03 -45.95 74.77
C GLU A 190 -32.46 -46.29 76.17
N ASP A 191 -31.16 -46.06 76.40
CA ASP A 191 -30.52 -46.24 77.71
C ASP A 191 -31.18 -45.35 78.79
N LEU A 192 -31.55 -44.11 78.45
CA LEU A 192 -32.26 -43.22 79.38
C LEU A 192 -33.67 -43.74 79.72
N VAL A 193 -34.38 -44.32 78.76
CA VAL A 193 -35.69 -44.94 79.01
C VAL A 193 -35.53 -46.16 79.92
N THR A 194 -34.59 -47.06 79.63
CA THR A 194 -34.33 -48.24 80.46
C THR A 194 -33.86 -47.89 81.87
N LEU A 195 -33.07 -46.82 82.04
CA LEU A 195 -32.70 -46.29 83.36
C LEU A 195 -33.92 -45.81 84.14
N LYS A 196 -34.85 -45.06 83.52
CA LYS A 196 -36.10 -44.63 84.18
C LYS A 196 -36.96 -45.82 84.58
N GLU A 197 -37.05 -46.85 83.73
CA GLU A 197 -37.75 -48.08 84.08
C GLU A 197 -37.09 -48.78 85.27
N ALA A 198 -35.76 -48.87 85.30
CA ALA A 198 -35.02 -49.43 86.42
C ALA A 198 -35.23 -48.63 87.73
N GLU A 199 -35.29 -47.30 87.67
CA GLU A 199 -35.64 -46.44 88.80
C GLU A 199 -37.07 -46.67 89.31
N ASN A 200 -38.03 -46.87 88.40
CA ASN A 200 -39.41 -47.24 88.74
C ASN A 200 -39.46 -48.61 89.43
N TRP A 201 -38.77 -49.61 88.90
CA TRP A 201 -38.67 -50.94 89.53
C TRP A 201 -38.01 -50.87 90.89
N LYS A 202 -36.95 -50.06 91.04
CA LYS A 202 -36.29 -49.85 92.34
C LYS A 202 -37.24 -49.22 93.36
N SER A 203 -38.04 -48.26 92.94
CA SER A 203 -39.09 -47.66 93.78
C SER A 203 -40.13 -48.70 94.19
N LYS A 204 -40.57 -49.54 93.25
CA LYS A 204 -41.51 -50.64 93.52
C LYS A 204 -40.95 -51.68 94.48
N VAL A 205 -39.67 -52.04 94.33
CA VAL A 205 -38.97 -52.93 95.27
C VAL A 205 -38.95 -52.30 96.66
N HIS A 206 -38.62 -51.01 96.77
CA HIS A 206 -38.59 -50.33 98.06
C HIS A 206 -39.98 -50.25 98.72
N GLU A 207 -41.05 -50.01 97.94
CA GLU A 207 -42.43 -50.11 98.42
C GLU A 207 -42.73 -51.50 98.97
N LEU A 208 -42.45 -52.56 98.20
CA LEU A 208 -42.67 -53.95 98.60
C LEU A 208 -41.84 -54.32 99.83
N GLU A 209 -40.59 -53.86 99.93
CA GLU A 209 -39.74 -54.03 101.12
C GLU A 209 -40.38 -53.36 102.34
N SER A 210 -40.93 -52.15 102.19
CA SER A 210 -41.62 -51.45 103.27
C SER A 210 -42.92 -52.14 103.68
N GLU A 211 -43.67 -52.70 102.72
CA GLU A 211 -44.86 -53.50 102.97
C GLU A 211 -44.51 -54.81 103.67
N ASN A 212 -43.44 -55.48 103.25
CA ASN A 212 -42.92 -56.70 103.86
C ASN A 212 -42.45 -56.43 105.30
N LEU A 213 -41.82 -55.27 105.55
CA LEU A 213 -41.48 -54.81 106.90
C LEU A 213 -42.74 -54.63 107.76
N LYS A 214 -43.78 -53.95 107.23
CA LYS A 214 -45.06 -53.78 107.94
C LYS A 214 -45.76 -55.11 108.21
N LEU A 215 -45.73 -56.06 107.28
CA LEU A 215 -46.29 -57.40 107.47
C LEU A 215 -45.51 -58.19 108.52
N LYS A 216 -44.17 -58.05 108.57
CA LYS A 216 -43.35 -58.62 109.65
C LYS A 216 -43.68 -57.99 111.00
N ASP A 217 -43.82 -56.67 111.08
CA ASP A 217 -44.22 -55.97 112.30
C ASP A 217 -45.63 -56.40 112.75
N GLN A 218 -46.56 -56.62 111.82
CA GLN A 218 -47.89 -57.16 112.10
C GLN A 218 -47.85 -58.62 112.57
N LEU A 219 -46.95 -59.45 112.01
CA LEU A 219 -46.71 -60.81 112.47
C LEU A 219 -46.11 -60.82 113.89
N GLU A 220 -45.18 -59.92 114.18
CA GLU A 220 -44.55 -59.74 115.49
C GLU A 220 -45.55 -59.19 116.53
N GLN A 221 -46.46 -58.31 116.12
CA GLN A 221 -47.60 -57.89 116.96
C GLN A 221 -48.61 -59.03 117.19
N ALA A 222 -48.85 -59.89 116.20
CA ALA A 222 -49.69 -61.08 116.36
C ALA A 222 -49.05 -62.14 117.29
N LEU A 223 -47.71 -62.18 117.37
CA LEU A 223 -46.95 -62.97 118.33
C LEU A 223 -47.02 -62.41 119.78
N HIS A 224 -47.50 -61.18 119.99
CA HIS A 224 -47.52 -60.49 121.30
C HIS A 224 -48.92 -60.12 121.83
N GLY A 225 -50.00 -60.77 121.37
CA GLY A 225 -51.32 -60.73 122.02
C GLY A 225 -51.41 -61.58 123.29
N PRO A 226 -52.15 -61.18 124.35
CA PRO A 226 -52.02 -61.75 125.69
C PRO A 226 -52.80 -63.08 125.83
N GLY A 227 -52.08 -64.20 125.98
CA GLY A 227 -52.69 -65.47 126.34
C GLY A 227 -51.79 -66.71 126.15
N ASN A 228 -51.11 -67.10 127.23
CA ASN A 228 -50.44 -68.39 127.48
C ASN A 228 -49.11 -68.74 126.77
N ALA A 229 -48.04 -68.48 127.52
CA ALA A 229 -46.98 -69.41 127.94
C ALA A 229 -46.36 -70.38 126.92
N SER A 230 -45.04 -70.24 126.71
CA SER A 230 -44.04 -71.08 127.38
C SER A 230 -42.59 -70.71 127.00
N CYS A 231 -41.73 -70.61 128.02
CA CYS A 231 -40.35 -71.14 128.09
C CYS A 231 -39.31 -70.66 127.04
N LEU A 232 -38.08 -70.22 127.34
CA LEU A 232 -37.15 -70.50 128.44
C LEU A 232 -35.83 -69.70 128.19
N LEU A 233 -35.10 -69.36 129.28
CA LEU A 233 -33.64 -69.15 129.39
C LEU A 233 -33.04 -67.83 128.81
N SER A 234 -32.18 -67.04 129.47
CA SER A 234 -31.52 -67.05 130.79
C SER A 234 -30.88 -65.67 131.09
N ARG A 235 -30.93 -65.22 132.35
CA ARG A 235 -29.99 -64.30 133.05
C ARG A 235 -28.84 -65.15 133.69
N PRO A 236 -27.87 -64.70 134.54
CA PRO A 236 -27.71 -63.44 135.32
C PRO A 236 -26.25 -62.89 135.37
N ASP A 237 -26.03 -61.60 135.64
CA ASP A 237 -25.76 -60.89 136.92
C ASP A 237 -24.37 -61.08 137.55
N GLY A 238 -23.86 -59.99 138.14
CA GLY A 238 -22.63 -59.94 138.93
C GLY A 238 -22.85 -59.63 140.41
N SER A 239 -21.71 -59.42 141.07
CA SER A 239 -21.46 -58.82 142.40
C SER A 239 -21.30 -59.76 143.60
N GLY A 240 -20.18 -59.56 144.31
CA GLY A 240 -19.82 -60.14 145.60
C GLY A 240 -19.89 -59.10 146.73
N LEU A 241 -19.93 -59.59 147.97
CA LEU A 241 -20.11 -58.82 149.19
C LEU A 241 -19.15 -59.27 150.31
N CYS A 242 -18.50 -58.27 150.90
CA CYS A 242 -18.22 -57.97 152.33
C CYS A 242 -17.62 -59.01 153.31
N LEU A 243 -16.73 -58.53 154.21
CA LEU A 243 -16.97 -58.21 155.65
C LEU A 243 -15.65 -57.74 156.37
N ARG A 244 -15.64 -56.56 157.04
CA ARG A 244 -15.56 -56.24 158.51
C ARG A 244 -14.34 -56.86 159.28
N SER A 245 -13.60 -56.22 160.21
CA SER A 245 -13.83 -55.10 161.16
C SER A 245 -12.53 -54.74 161.95
N SER A 246 -12.52 -53.54 162.59
CA SER A 246 -11.77 -53.09 163.79
C SER A 246 -10.63 -52.05 163.62
N SER A 247 -10.50 -51.17 164.64
CA SER A 247 -9.50 -50.08 164.84
C SER A 247 -9.90 -48.66 164.38
N LEU A 248 -10.81 -48.06 165.14
CA LEU A 248 -11.37 -46.71 164.91
C LEU A 248 -10.43 -45.55 165.30
N LEU A 249 -9.22 -45.80 165.83
CA LEU A 249 -8.28 -44.74 166.24
C LEU A 249 -6.97 -44.67 165.44
N TYR A 250 -6.74 -45.62 164.53
CA TYR A 250 -5.73 -45.52 163.46
C TYR A 250 -6.35 -44.98 162.15
N SER A 251 -7.68 -45.15 161.97
CA SER A 251 -8.39 -44.73 160.76
C SER A 251 -8.42 -43.22 160.56
N THR A 252 -8.50 -42.38 161.60
CA THR A 252 -8.64 -40.92 161.42
C THR A 252 -7.38 -40.28 160.87
N ARG A 253 -6.19 -40.74 161.29
CA ARG A 253 -4.90 -40.22 160.80
C ARG A 253 -4.56 -40.73 159.39
N LEU A 254 -4.99 -41.95 159.07
CA LEU A 254 -4.84 -42.52 157.73
C LEU A 254 -5.87 -41.92 156.77
N ASN A 255 -7.11 -41.68 157.20
CA ASN A 255 -8.16 -41.01 156.43
C ASN A 255 -7.80 -39.54 156.14
N GLN A 256 -7.15 -38.81 157.05
CA GLN A 256 -6.65 -37.45 156.74
C GLN A 256 -5.51 -37.47 155.71
N LYS A 257 -4.65 -38.50 155.72
CA LYS A 257 -3.58 -38.66 154.73
C LYS A 257 -4.12 -39.12 153.37
N VAL A 258 -5.11 -40.01 153.38
CA VAL A 258 -5.83 -40.47 152.19
C VAL A 258 -6.63 -39.32 151.58
N ALA A 259 -7.34 -38.51 152.37
CA ALA A 259 -8.07 -37.34 151.87
C ALA A 259 -7.13 -36.29 151.23
N ARG A 260 -5.94 -36.07 151.80
CA ARG A 260 -4.91 -35.21 151.17
C ARG A 260 -4.36 -35.80 149.87
N LEU A 261 -4.08 -37.12 149.87
CA LEU A 261 -3.61 -37.80 148.67
C LEU A 261 -4.71 -37.89 147.59
N GLU A 262 -5.98 -37.95 147.97
CA GLU A 262 -7.14 -37.92 147.08
C GLU A 262 -7.36 -36.53 146.49
N SER A 263 -7.20 -35.46 147.28
CA SER A 263 -7.24 -34.09 146.76
C SER A 263 -6.08 -33.81 145.81
N GLU A 264 -4.85 -34.22 146.15
CA GLU A 264 -3.70 -34.12 145.25
C GLU A 264 -3.90 -34.96 143.97
N ASN A 265 -4.50 -36.15 144.07
CA ASN A 265 -4.85 -36.96 142.90
C ASN A 265 -5.98 -36.35 142.06
N ALA A 266 -6.93 -35.66 142.68
CA ALA A 266 -7.99 -34.94 141.98
C ALA A 266 -7.41 -33.74 141.23
N GLU A 267 -6.53 -32.97 141.85
CA GLU A 267 -5.78 -31.87 141.22
C GLU A 267 -4.89 -32.38 140.08
N LEU A 268 -4.19 -33.50 140.26
CA LEU A 268 -3.40 -34.12 139.19
C LEU A 268 -4.28 -34.63 138.04
N ARG A 269 -5.48 -35.18 138.30
CA ARG A 269 -6.42 -35.57 137.25
C ARG A 269 -7.00 -34.36 136.53
N GLN A 270 -7.28 -33.27 137.23
CA GLN A 270 -7.76 -32.02 136.65
C GLN A 270 -6.67 -31.36 135.80
N SER A 271 -5.43 -31.31 136.27
CA SER A 271 -4.27 -30.85 135.51
C SER A 271 -4.03 -31.71 134.27
N LYS A 272 -4.14 -33.03 134.39
CA LYS A 272 -4.05 -33.95 133.25
C LYS A 272 -5.18 -33.73 132.23
N ALA A 273 -6.42 -33.49 132.69
CA ALA A 273 -7.54 -33.19 131.81
C ALA A 273 -7.34 -31.85 131.07
N GLN A 274 -6.87 -30.81 131.77
CA GLN A 274 -6.52 -29.52 131.16
C GLN A 274 -5.37 -29.64 130.14
N LEU A 275 -4.40 -30.51 130.39
CA LEU A 275 -3.34 -30.80 129.41
C LEU A 275 -3.86 -31.52 128.17
N VAL A 276 -4.90 -32.34 128.30
CA VAL A 276 -5.53 -33.00 127.14
C VAL A 276 -6.32 -31.98 126.32
N THR A 277 -7.10 -31.09 126.96
CA THR A 277 -7.87 -30.06 126.24
C THR A 277 -6.97 -29.04 125.54
N THR A 278 -5.91 -28.58 126.20
CA THR A 278 -4.94 -27.67 125.58
C THR A 278 -4.18 -28.34 124.43
N ARG A 279 -3.93 -29.65 124.51
CA ARG A 279 -3.32 -30.41 123.42
C ARG A 279 -4.26 -30.56 122.23
N THR A 280 -5.56 -30.79 122.44
CA THR A 280 -6.54 -30.83 121.35
C THR A 280 -6.71 -29.45 120.70
N GLU A 281 -6.76 -28.38 121.50
CA GLU A 281 -6.82 -27.00 120.99
C GLU A 281 -5.59 -26.65 120.15
N LEU A 282 -4.40 -27.08 120.57
CA LEU A 282 -3.17 -26.89 119.79
C LEU A 282 -3.19 -27.64 118.46
N GLU A 283 -3.72 -28.86 118.41
CA GLU A 283 -3.85 -29.61 117.16
C GLU A 283 -4.92 -28.99 116.23
N ASP A 284 -6.03 -28.51 116.79
CA ASP A 284 -7.06 -27.79 116.03
C ASP A 284 -6.52 -26.48 115.45
N LEU A 285 -5.71 -25.73 116.22
CA LEU A 285 -5.05 -24.52 115.74
C LEU A 285 -4.01 -24.82 114.65
N LYS A 286 -3.23 -25.90 114.78
CA LYS A 286 -2.32 -26.34 113.71
C LYS A 286 -3.07 -26.73 112.44
N ALA A 287 -4.18 -27.45 112.56
CA ALA A 287 -5.02 -27.82 111.42
C ALA A 287 -5.69 -26.60 110.78
N SER A 288 -6.06 -25.59 111.58
CA SER A 288 -6.56 -24.30 111.07
C SER A 288 -5.47 -23.53 110.32
N LEU A 289 -4.26 -23.46 110.86
CA LEU A 289 -3.12 -22.80 110.24
C LEU A 289 -2.70 -23.48 108.93
N ALA A 290 -2.68 -24.82 108.89
CA ALA A 290 -2.38 -25.57 107.67
C ALA A 290 -3.41 -25.26 106.57
N ARG A 291 -4.70 -25.26 106.90
CA ARG A 291 -5.76 -24.86 105.95
C ARG A 291 -5.59 -23.42 105.47
N ALA A 292 -5.29 -22.49 106.36
CA ALA A 292 -5.07 -21.08 105.99
C ALA A 292 -3.88 -20.91 105.04
N ASN A 293 -2.78 -21.64 105.24
CA ASN A 293 -1.63 -21.63 104.35
C ASN A 293 -1.98 -22.20 102.96
N GLU A 294 -2.69 -23.32 102.88
CA GLU A 294 -3.14 -23.85 101.59
C GLU A 294 -4.04 -22.87 100.83
N TRP A 295 -4.93 -22.15 101.52
CA TRP A 295 -5.76 -21.12 100.91
C TRP A 295 -4.92 -19.96 100.36
N ARG A 296 -3.88 -19.54 101.09
CA ARG A 296 -2.94 -18.52 100.64
C ARG A 296 -2.17 -18.96 99.41
N ASP A 297 -1.67 -20.19 99.38
CA ASP A 297 -0.92 -20.72 98.23
C ASP A 297 -1.81 -20.87 96.99
N ARG A 298 -3.07 -21.31 97.17
CA ARG A 298 -4.06 -21.33 96.08
C ARG A 298 -4.39 -19.93 95.56
N ALA A 299 -4.50 -18.94 96.45
CA ALA A 299 -4.75 -17.56 96.06
C ALA A 299 -3.57 -16.98 95.26
N LEU A 300 -2.34 -17.19 95.71
CA LEU A 300 -1.13 -16.74 95.00
C LEU A 300 -1.01 -17.40 93.62
N LEU A 301 -1.26 -18.72 93.52
CA LEU A 301 -1.27 -19.41 92.23
C LEU A 301 -2.40 -18.93 91.29
N ALA A 302 -3.54 -18.51 91.84
CA ALA A 302 -4.61 -17.93 91.04
C ALA A 302 -4.25 -16.52 90.53
N GLU A 303 -3.61 -15.70 91.37
CA GLU A 303 -3.11 -14.38 90.99
C GLU A 303 -2.02 -14.47 89.91
N GLU A 304 -1.05 -15.38 90.05
CA GLU A 304 -0.01 -15.60 89.02
C GLU A 304 -0.62 -16.09 87.70
N LYS A 305 -1.61 -16.98 87.75
CA LYS A 305 -2.32 -17.44 86.54
C LYS A 305 -3.09 -16.31 85.86
N LEU A 306 -3.76 -15.45 86.62
CA LEU A 306 -4.47 -14.29 86.07
C LEU A 306 -3.51 -13.24 85.49
N ALA A 307 -2.38 -12.98 86.15
CA ALA A 307 -1.35 -12.08 85.64
C ALA A 307 -0.73 -12.59 84.33
N ASN A 308 -0.46 -13.90 84.23
CA ASN A 308 0.07 -14.50 83.02
C ASN A 308 -0.96 -14.57 81.89
N GLN A 309 -2.24 -14.83 82.20
CA GLN A 309 -3.32 -14.83 81.21
C GLN A 309 -3.57 -13.43 80.64
N THR A 310 -3.59 -12.40 81.49
CA THR A 310 -3.77 -11.01 81.04
C THR A 310 -2.60 -10.54 80.19
N ALA A 311 -1.35 -10.77 80.60
CA ALA A 311 -0.17 -10.40 79.81
C ALA A 311 -0.10 -11.14 78.45
N SER A 312 -0.46 -12.42 78.41
CA SER A 312 -0.50 -13.19 77.16
C SER A 312 -1.59 -12.69 76.22
N PHE A 313 -2.81 -12.47 76.72
CA PHE A 313 -3.95 -12.06 75.91
C PHE A 313 -3.77 -10.65 75.30
N PHE A 314 -3.18 -9.72 76.05
CA PHE A 314 -2.89 -8.38 75.54
C PHE A 314 -1.79 -8.38 74.47
N ASN A 315 -0.75 -9.20 74.63
CA ASN A 315 0.33 -9.30 73.64
C ASN A 315 -0.12 -10.02 72.36
N GLU A 316 -0.92 -11.07 72.49
CA GLU A 316 -1.51 -11.81 71.37
C GLU A 316 -2.51 -10.93 70.60
N SER A 317 -3.42 -10.24 71.31
CA SER A 317 -4.36 -9.31 70.68
C SER A 317 -3.68 -8.12 70.00
N LEU A 318 -2.57 -7.61 70.54
CA LEU A 318 -1.81 -6.52 69.94
C LEU A 318 -1.03 -6.99 68.70
N ALA A 319 -0.44 -8.20 68.75
CA ALA A 319 0.24 -8.80 67.61
C ALA A 319 -0.74 -9.09 66.46
N ASP A 320 -1.93 -9.61 66.77
CA ASP A 320 -3.00 -9.84 65.80
C ASP A 320 -3.50 -8.53 65.19
N ALA A 321 -3.67 -7.48 66.00
CA ALA A 321 -4.06 -6.16 65.49
C ALA A 321 -2.98 -5.55 64.57
N GLN A 322 -1.69 -5.73 64.88
CA GLN A 322 -0.59 -5.28 64.04
C GLN A 322 -0.50 -6.07 62.73
N LEU A 323 -0.71 -7.39 62.78
CA LEU A 323 -0.75 -8.25 61.61
C LEU A 323 -1.91 -7.88 60.68
N ASN A 324 -3.11 -7.68 61.24
CA ASN A 324 -4.28 -7.22 60.50
C ASN A 324 -4.07 -5.82 59.90
N LEU A 325 -3.45 -4.90 60.63
CA LEU A 325 -3.12 -3.57 60.10
C LEU A 325 -2.13 -3.67 58.92
N ALA A 326 -1.08 -4.48 59.05
CA ALA A 326 -0.11 -4.70 57.98
C ALA A 326 -0.74 -5.37 56.76
N GLN A 327 -1.66 -6.31 56.99
CA GLN A 327 -2.45 -6.93 55.93
C GLN A 327 -3.35 -5.90 55.22
N CYS A 328 -4.11 -5.09 55.96
CA CYS A 328 -4.94 -4.03 55.38
C CYS A 328 -4.10 -2.98 54.62
N GLN A 329 -2.89 -2.66 55.11
CA GLN A 329 -1.97 -1.76 54.40
C GLN A 329 -1.47 -2.37 53.08
N ARG A 330 -1.16 -3.67 53.08
CA ARG A 330 -0.77 -4.41 51.87
C ARG A 330 -1.92 -4.49 50.88
N GLU A 331 -3.12 -4.82 51.33
CA GLU A 331 -4.33 -4.85 50.51
C GLU A 331 -4.62 -3.47 49.91
N ASN A 332 -4.53 -2.40 50.70
CA ASN A 332 -4.67 -1.03 50.19
C ASN A 332 -3.60 -0.67 49.14
N ALA A 333 -2.35 -1.11 49.32
CA ALA A 333 -1.29 -0.89 48.33
C ALA A 333 -1.57 -1.64 47.02
N LEU A 334 -2.06 -2.88 47.10
CA LEU A 334 -2.47 -3.66 45.93
C LEU A 334 -3.64 -3.00 45.20
N ILE A 335 -4.69 -2.59 45.93
CA ILE A 335 -5.84 -1.88 45.35
C ILE A 335 -5.40 -0.59 44.66
N LEU A 336 -4.50 0.20 45.26
CA LEU A 336 -3.99 1.41 44.62
C LEU A 336 -3.19 1.11 43.35
N SER A 337 -2.41 0.03 43.34
CA SER A 337 -1.70 -0.45 42.14
C SER A 337 -2.68 -0.88 41.04
N GLU A 338 -3.70 -1.66 41.39
CA GLU A 338 -4.74 -2.10 40.46
C GLU A 338 -5.52 -0.90 39.89
N ILE A 339 -5.88 0.09 40.72
CA ILE A 339 -6.49 1.34 40.26
C ILE A 339 -5.57 2.09 39.30
N GLY A 340 -4.25 2.10 39.56
CA GLY A 340 -3.25 2.67 38.68
C GLY A 340 -3.22 1.99 37.31
N ASN A 341 -3.21 0.65 37.30
CA ASN A 341 -3.24 -0.16 36.08
C ASN A 341 -4.55 0.01 35.31
N LEU A 342 -5.70 -0.03 35.99
CA LEU A 342 -7.00 0.21 35.36
C LEU A 342 -7.09 1.62 34.74
N ARG A 343 -6.46 2.63 35.36
CA ARG A 343 -6.40 3.98 34.79
C ARG A 343 -5.51 4.04 33.55
N SER A 344 -4.37 3.34 33.54
CA SER A 344 -3.49 3.29 32.37
C SER A 344 -4.15 2.56 31.20
N GLU A 345 -4.79 1.41 31.46
CA GLU A 345 -5.58 0.66 30.48
C GLU A 345 -6.76 1.48 29.94
N LEU A 346 -7.50 2.19 30.81
CA LEU A 346 -8.58 3.08 30.39
C LEU A 346 -8.06 4.21 29.49
N SER A 347 -6.87 4.76 29.80
CA SER A 347 -6.25 5.79 28.97
C SER A 347 -5.80 5.26 27.61
N ALA A 348 -5.25 4.04 27.57
CA ALA A 348 -4.81 3.37 26.34
C ALA A 348 -6.01 3.05 25.44
N THR A 349 -7.05 2.41 25.98
CA THR A 349 -8.29 2.10 25.27
C THR A 349 -9.02 3.37 24.79
N SER A 350 -9.00 4.46 25.57
CA SER A 350 -9.53 5.77 25.14
C SER A 350 -8.76 6.36 23.95
N LEU A 351 -7.43 6.23 23.94
CA LEU A 351 -6.61 6.65 22.80
C LEU A 351 -6.86 5.78 21.55
N GLU A 352 -6.99 4.47 21.72
CA GLU A 352 -7.35 3.56 20.63
C GLU A 352 -8.73 3.87 20.07
N LEU A 353 -9.71 4.16 20.93
CA LEU A 353 -11.04 4.57 20.51
C LEU A 353 -11.02 5.90 19.75
N LYS A 354 -10.21 6.87 20.17
CA LYS A 354 -10.00 8.13 19.41
C LYS A 354 -9.37 7.86 18.05
N ARG A 355 -8.36 7.00 17.96
CA ARG A 355 -7.73 6.60 16.69
C ARG A 355 -8.72 5.87 15.78
N ALA A 356 -9.52 4.96 16.33
CA ALA A 356 -10.55 4.25 15.59
C ALA A 356 -11.62 5.21 15.05
N LYS A 357 -12.06 6.20 15.84
CA LYS A 357 -12.98 7.26 15.39
C LYS A 357 -12.40 8.08 14.24
N LEU A 358 -11.14 8.51 14.34
CA LEU A 358 -10.46 9.22 13.24
C LEU A 358 -10.34 8.36 11.98
N LYS A 359 -10.10 7.06 12.14
CA LYS A 359 -10.05 6.13 11.01
C LYS A 359 -11.42 5.95 10.36
N ILE A 360 -12.49 5.89 11.14
CA ILE A 360 -13.86 5.83 10.62
C ILE A 360 -14.17 7.11 9.83
N THR A 361 -13.88 8.30 10.36
CA THR A 361 -14.14 9.55 9.64
C THR A 361 -13.37 9.64 8.33
N ALA A 362 -12.09 9.24 8.33
CA ALA A 362 -11.28 9.18 7.11
C ALA A 362 -11.84 8.17 6.09
N LEU A 363 -12.28 7.00 6.55
CA LEU A 363 -12.90 6.00 5.66
C LEU A 363 -14.25 6.49 5.10
N THR A 364 -15.06 7.21 5.87
CA THR A 364 -16.31 7.79 5.36
C THR A 364 -16.08 8.89 4.33
N GLU A 365 -15.02 9.67 4.47
CA GLU A 365 -14.61 10.67 3.48
C GLU A 365 -14.14 9.99 2.18
N GLU A 366 -13.31 8.93 2.28
CA GLU A 366 -12.87 8.15 1.11
C GLU A 366 -14.03 7.39 0.43
N GLU A 367 -15.02 6.92 1.19
CA GLU A 367 -16.24 6.33 0.65
C GLU A 367 -17.04 7.36 -0.15
N ALA A 368 -17.21 8.58 0.39
CA ALA A 368 -17.89 9.67 -0.31
C ALA A 368 -17.16 10.06 -1.60
N LYS A 369 -15.82 10.17 -1.57
CA LYS A 369 -15.00 10.44 -2.76
C LYS A 369 -15.15 9.32 -3.79
N SER A 370 -15.04 8.06 -3.37
CA SER A 370 -15.18 6.90 -4.25
C SER A 370 -16.56 6.85 -4.91
N LYS A 371 -17.62 7.20 -4.17
CA LYS A 371 -18.99 7.28 -4.70
C LYS A 371 -19.13 8.38 -5.76
N ALA A 372 -18.58 9.57 -5.51
CA ALA A 372 -18.58 10.67 -6.48
C ALA A 372 -17.83 10.29 -7.78
N VAL A 373 -16.68 9.61 -7.66
CA VAL A 373 -15.92 9.10 -8.82
C VAL A 373 -16.73 8.06 -9.59
N ALA A 374 -17.39 7.13 -8.89
CA ALA A 374 -18.23 6.12 -9.53
C ALA A 374 -19.42 6.74 -10.29
N GLU A 375 -20.08 7.76 -9.72
CA GLU A 375 -21.15 8.51 -10.39
C GLU A 375 -20.64 9.24 -11.64
N CYS A 376 -19.46 9.88 -11.57
CA CYS A 376 -18.81 10.51 -12.72
C CYS A 376 -18.50 9.50 -13.85
N ILE A 377 -17.92 8.34 -13.51
CA ILE A 377 -17.65 7.27 -14.48
C ILE A 377 -18.95 6.76 -15.09
N GLN A 378 -20.01 6.59 -14.30
CA GLN A 378 -21.31 6.14 -14.78
C GLN A 378 -21.93 7.14 -15.76
N SER A 379 -21.85 8.44 -15.47
CA SER A 379 -22.30 9.50 -16.40
C SER A 379 -21.50 9.47 -17.70
N ARG A 380 -20.17 9.35 -17.64
CA ARG A 380 -19.32 9.21 -18.84
C ARG A 380 -19.68 7.97 -19.66
N PHE A 381 -19.95 6.84 -19.01
CA PHE A 381 -20.36 5.61 -19.67
C PHE A 381 -21.73 5.76 -20.37
N ARG A 382 -22.70 6.44 -19.72
CA ARG A 382 -23.99 6.77 -20.34
C ARG A 382 -23.81 7.62 -21.61
N ARG A 383 -22.96 8.66 -21.57
CA ARG A 383 -22.64 9.49 -22.73
C ARG A 383 -22.01 8.69 -23.86
N GLN A 384 -21.04 7.83 -23.55
CA GLN A 384 -20.38 6.97 -24.54
C GLN A 384 -21.37 6.01 -25.20
N ASN A 385 -22.26 5.39 -24.43
CA ASN A 385 -23.31 4.51 -24.98
C ASN A 385 -24.28 5.26 -25.89
N LEU A 386 -24.68 6.49 -25.53
CA LEU A 386 -25.55 7.30 -26.37
C LEU A 386 -24.87 7.67 -27.69
N ARG A 387 -23.59 8.06 -27.64
CA ARG A 387 -22.76 8.31 -28.84
C ARG A 387 -22.62 7.06 -29.71
N LEU A 388 -22.36 5.90 -29.11
CA LEU A 388 -22.30 4.63 -29.83
C LEU A 388 -23.62 4.30 -30.53
N LYS A 389 -24.76 4.56 -29.88
CA LYS A 389 -26.08 4.36 -30.47
C LYS A 389 -26.33 5.27 -31.66
N ILE A 390 -25.94 6.54 -31.58
CA ILE A 390 -26.03 7.49 -32.71
C ILE A 390 -25.15 7.02 -33.88
N LEU A 391 -23.90 6.64 -33.61
CA LEU A 391 -23.00 6.12 -34.64
C LEU A 391 -23.50 4.81 -35.28
N GLN A 392 -24.15 3.95 -34.49
CA GLN A 392 -24.80 2.74 -35.01
C GLN A 392 -25.96 3.10 -35.93
N ASN A 393 -26.83 4.04 -35.54
CA ASN A 393 -27.92 4.53 -36.37
C ASN A 393 -27.40 5.15 -37.68
N GLU A 394 -26.33 5.96 -37.62
CA GLU A 394 -25.68 6.54 -38.81
C GLU A 394 -25.14 5.46 -39.74
N ARG A 395 -24.37 4.51 -39.20
CA ARG A 395 -23.85 3.37 -39.97
C ARG A 395 -24.99 2.57 -40.60
N ASP A 396 -26.05 2.29 -39.86
CA ASP A 396 -27.18 1.48 -40.35
C ASP A 396 -27.95 2.24 -41.44
N MET A 397 -28.11 3.57 -41.31
CA MET A 397 -28.62 4.44 -42.36
C MET A 397 -27.75 4.37 -43.64
N TYR A 398 -26.43 4.52 -43.52
CA TYR A 398 -25.53 4.42 -44.67
C TYR A 398 -25.53 3.02 -45.29
N LYS A 399 -25.64 1.97 -44.47
CA LYS A 399 -25.73 0.59 -44.94
C LYS A 399 -27.02 0.36 -45.72
N GLN A 400 -28.16 0.78 -45.19
CA GLN A 400 -29.45 0.72 -45.90
C GLN A 400 -29.43 1.56 -47.19
N PHE A 401 -28.73 2.70 -47.19
CA PHE A 401 -28.47 3.47 -48.40
C PHE A 401 -27.74 2.64 -49.45
N VAL A 402 -26.59 2.05 -49.11
CA VAL A 402 -25.81 1.22 -50.04
C VAL A 402 -26.59 -0.03 -50.50
N ASP A 403 -27.23 -0.74 -49.57
CA ASP A 403 -28.02 -1.95 -49.86
C ASP A 403 -29.18 -1.64 -50.83
N SER A 404 -29.79 -0.45 -50.72
CA SER A 404 -30.86 -0.03 -51.63
C SER A 404 -30.42 0.19 -53.08
N TYR A 405 -29.15 0.54 -53.32
CA TYR A 405 -28.60 0.61 -54.68
C TYR A 405 -28.30 -0.79 -55.24
N ALA A 406 -27.93 -1.75 -54.39
CA ALA A 406 -27.70 -3.13 -54.80
C ALA A 406 -28.99 -3.81 -55.33
N ASP A 407 -30.15 -3.48 -54.75
CA ASP A 407 -31.47 -3.94 -55.22
C ASP A 407 -31.99 -3.14 -56.44
N ALA A 408 -31.64 -1.86 -56.56
CA ALA A 408 -32.07 -0.99 -57.67
C ALA A 408 -31.43 -1.36 -59.02
N ASP A 409 -30.20 -1.93 -59.02
CA ASP A 409 -29.55 -2.46 -60.22
C ASP A 409 -30.34 -3.61 -60.88
N VAL A 410 -31.27 -4.26 -60.16
CA VAL A 410 -32.11 -5.36 -60.68
C VAL A 410 -33.37 -4.85 -61.40
N THR A 411 -33.83 -3.61 -61.16
CA THR A 411 -35.16 -3.16 -61.62
C THR A 411 -35.20 -1.98 -62.61
N LEU A 412 -34.09 -1.29 -62.92
CA LEU A 412 -34.00 -0.17 -63.89
C LEU A 412 -35.01 1.00 -63.70
N ALA A 413 -35.95 0.92 -62.77
CA ALA A 413 -36.91 1.95 -62.43
C ALA A 413 -36.31 2.77 -61.29
N SER A 414 -35.85 3.98 -61.60
CA SER A 414 -35.27 4.89 -60.62
C SER A 414 -36.29 5.24 -59.52
N PRO A 415 -36.09 4.80 -58.27
CA PRO A 415 -36.92 5.20 -57.14
C PRO A 415 -36.36 6.48 -56.49
N ALA A 416 -35.71 7.35 -57.28
CA ALA A 416 -34.88 8.43 -56.76
C ALA A 416 -35.63 9.46 -55.89
N GLY A 417 -36.94 9.65 -56.10
CA GLY A 417 -37.74 10.61 -55.31
C GLY A 417 -38.14 10.08 -53.93
N GLU A 418 -38.72 8.88 -53.88
CA GLU A 418 -39.20 8.26 -52.63
C GLU A 418 -38.04 7.86 -51.72
N MET A 419 -36.94 7.37 -52.30
CA MET A 419 -35.71 7.06 -51.56
C MET A 419 -35.09 8.32 -50.94
N VAL A 420 -35.05 9.44 -51.67
CA VAL A 420 -34.53 10.71 -51.13
C VAL A 420 -35.37 11.22 -49.97
N HIS A 421 -36.70 11.07 -50.03
CA HIS A 421 -37.57 11.42 -48.90
C HIS A 421 -37.37 10.51 -47.69
N PHE A 422 -37.20 9.21 -47.91
CA PHE A 422 -36.88 8.24 -46.85
C PHE A 422 -35.53 8.56 -46.19
N PHE A 423 -34.49 8.85 -46.96
CA PHE A 423 -33.19 9.28 -46.41
C PHE A 423 -33.27 10.64 -45.71
N GLN A 424 -34.03 11.60 -46.24
CA GLN A 424 -34.27 12.87 -45.54
C GLN A 424 -34.94 12.66 -44.18
N GLN A 425 -35.82 11.68 -44.05
CA GLN A 425 -36.46 11.35 -42.78
C GLN A 425 -35.47 10.69 -41.80
N MET A 426 -34.68 9.72 -42.24
CA MET A 426 -33.64 9.12 -41.40
C MET A 426 -32.55 10.13 -40.96
N VAL A 427 -32.14 11.03 -41.84
CA VAL A 427 -31.21 12.12 -41.51
C VAL A 427 -31.81 13.06 -40.46
N LYS A 428 -33.12 13.36 -40.54
CA LYS A 428 -33.81 14.14 -39.50
C LYS A 428 -33.87 13.43 -38.16
N GLU A 429 -34.05 12.11 -38.15
CA GLU A 429 -34.07 11.29 -36.92
C GLU A 429 -32.68 11.22 -36.26
N VAL A 430 -31.62 11.07 -37.05
CA VAL A 430 -30.22 11.14 -36.57
C VAL A 430 -29.91 12.54 -36.04
N ALA A 431 -30.30 13.60 -36.76
CA ALA A 431 -30.11 14.98 -36.31
C ALA A 431 -30.88 15.30 -35.02
N GLY A 432 -32.11 14.77 -34.87
CA GLY A 432 -32.87 14.87 -33.63
C GLY A 432 -32.17 14.16 -32.46
N SER A 433 -31.69 12.95 -32.69
CA SER A 433 -30.92 12.17 -31.69
C SER A 433 -29.62 12.87 -31.28
N LEU A 434 -28.97 13.56 -32.22
CA LEU A 434 -27.75 14.33 -31.98
C LEU A 434 -28.03 15.59 -31.14
N ASN A 435 -29.13 16.30 -31.40
CA ASN A 435 -29.55 17.44 -30.59
C ASN A 435 -29.91 17.03 -29.16
N GLU A 436 -30.60 15.89 -28.98
CA GLU A 436 -30.86 15.32 -27.66
C GLU A 436 -29.55 14.96 -26.92
N PHE A 437 -28.55 14.46 -27.64
CA PHE A 437 -27.22 14.17 -27.08
C PHE A 437 -26.51 15.44 -26.60
N TYR A 438 -26.53 16.53 -27.39
CA TYR A 438 -25.93 17.80 -26.98
C TYR A 438 -26.64 18.41 -25.76
N ALA A 439 -27.98 18.41 -25.73
CA ALA A 439 -28.74 18.87 -24.56
C ALA A 439 -28.44 18.03 -23.31
N LYS A 440 -28.20 16.72 -23.47
CA LYS A 440 -27.81 15.83 -22.37
C LYS A 440 -26.39 16.11 -21.87
N ILE A 441 -25.45 16.43 -22.76
CA ILE A 441 -24.08 16.81 -22.38
C ILE A 441 -24.09 18.08 -21.55
N GLU A 442 -24.81 19.11 -21.97
CA GLU A 442 -24.92 20.37 -21.21
C GLU A 442 -25.49 20.13 -19.80
N SER A 443 -26.52 19.29 -19.69
CA SER A 443 -27.08 18.90 -18.39
C SER A 443 -26.09 18.14 -17.52
N ASP A 444 -25.42 17.13 -18.09
CA ASP A 444 -24.46 16.30 -17.35
C ASP A 444 -23.18 17.08 -17.00
N ASP A 445 -22.78 18.08 -17.79
CA ASP A 445 -21.62 18.95 -17.51
C ASP A 445 -21.92 19.90 -16.35
N ASN A 446 -23.14 20.44 -16.28
CA ASN A 446 -23.60 21.20 -15.11
C ASN A 446 -23.61 20.34 -13.82
N GLU A 447 -23.96 19.05 -13.90
CA GLU A 447 -23.91 18.13 -12.76
C GLU A 447 -22.46 17.77 -12.36
N LEU A 448 -21.55 17.62 -13.33
CA LEU A 448 -20.13 17.38 -13.06
C LEU A 448 -19.44 18.60 -12.45
N GLU A 449 -19.81 19.81 -12.85
CA GLU A 449 -19.29 21.06 -12.28
C GLU A 449 -19.67 21.17 -10.80
N GLN A 450 -20.92 20.84 -10.44
CA GLN A 450 -21.38 20.82 -9.05
C GLN A 450 -20.65 19.77 -8.19
N LEU A 451 -20.33 18.60 -8.75
CA LEU A 451 -19.57 17.56 -8.06
C LEU A 451 -18.07 17.91 -7.93
N ALA A 452 -17.51 18.64 -8.89
CA ALA A 452 -16.13 19.11 -8.85
C ALA A 452 -15.93 20.19 -7.78
N ASP A 453 -16.92 21.07 -7.56
CA ASP A 453 -16.88 22.08 -6.50
C ASP A 453 -16.90 21.47 -5.09
N ILE A 454 -17.68 20.41 -4.87
CA ILE A 454 -17.71 19.68 -3.59
C ILE A 454 -16.36 19.00 -3.32
N SER A 455 -15.67 18.55 -4.37
CA SER A 455 -14.32 17.96 -4.26
C SER A 455 -13.21 19.01 -4.03
N ALA A 456 -13.43 20.27 -4.38
CA ALA A 456 -12.45 21.34 -4.22
C ALA A 456 -12.45 21.96 -2.82
N ASP A 457 -13.58 21.90 -2.11
CA ASP A 457 -13.73 22.52 -0.78
C ASP A 457 -13.34 21.59 0.38
N LEU A 458 -13.08 20.30 0.12
CA LEU A 458 -12.74 19.31 1.14
C LEU A 458 -11.24 18.99 1.16
N VAL A 459 -10.50 19.76 1.96
CA VAL A 459 -9.15 19.48 2.48
C VAL A 459 -8.05 19.39 1.41
N LEU A 460 -7.76 20.52 0.75
CA LEU A 460 -6.44 20.76 0.19
C LEU A 460 -5.68 21.71 1.13
N SER A 461 -4.40 21.43 1.38
CA SER A 461 -3.55 22.36 2.12
C SER A 461 -3.52 23.71 1.38
N ALA A 462 -3.36 24.83 2.10
CA ALA A 462 -3.33 26.16 1.45
C ALA A 462 -2.24 26.29 0.36
N SER A 463 -1.24 25.41 0.36
CA SER A 463 -0.23 25.28 -0.70
C SER A 463 -0.78 24.55 -1.93
N ASP A 464 -1.50 23.44 -1.72
CA ASP A 464 -2.08 22.63 -2.81
C ASP A 464 -3.24 23.34 -3.50
N ARG A 465 -3.98 24.19 -2.76
CA ARG A 465 -5.03 25.05 -3.34
C ARG A 465 -4.44 26.07 -4.31
N ARG A 466 -3.32 26.71 -3.94
CA ARG A 466 -2.63 27.67 -4.83
C ARG A 466 -1.99 27.02 -6.04
N SER A 467 -1.39 25.84 -5.88
CA SER A 467 -0.82 25.11 -7.02
C SER A 467 -1.91 24.60 -7.97
N ALA A 468 -3.05 24.15 -7.44
CA ALA A 468 -4.21 23.79 -8.25
C ALA A 468 -4.81 24.99 -9.00
N GLU A 469 -4.91 26.16 -8.35
CA GLU A 469 -5.36 27.42 -8.98
C GLU A 469 -4.39 27.85 -10.10
N GLN A 470 -3.07 27.81 -9.85
CA GLN A 470 -2.06 28.10 -10.87
C GLN A 470 -2.12 27.13 -12.05
N LEU A 471 -2.28 25.83 -11.78
CA LEU A 471 -2.43 24.84 -12.85
C LEU A 471 -3.69 25.09 -13.68
N ARG A 472 -4.81 25.45 -13.04
CA ARG A 472 -6.05 25.81 -13.75
C ARG A 472 -5.86 27.03 -14.65
N GLU A 473 -5.22 28.08 -14.17
CA GLU A 473 -4.88 29.26 -14.99
C GLU A 473 -3.99 28.88 -16.18
N THR A 474 -2.96 28.05 -15.97
CA THR A 474 -2.09 27.61 -17.07
C THR A 474 -2.81 26.73 -18.09
N ILE A 475 -3.74 25.89 -17.66
CA ILE A 475 -4.56 25.06 -18.55
C ILE A 475 -5.46 25.96 -19.39
N GLN A 476 -6.13 26.94 -18.77
CA GLN A 476 -6.98 27.89 -19.47
C GLN A 476 -6.19 28.72 -20.51
N GLU A 477 -4.98 29.20 -20.16
CA GLU A 477 -4.11 29.88 -21.13
C GLU A 477 -3.70 28.98 -22.31
N LEU A 478 -3.45 27.69 -22.06
CA LEU A 478 -3.09 26.74 -23.09
C LEU A 478 -4.27 26.42 -24.00
N GLU A 479 -5.48 26.29 -23.45
CA GLU A 479 -6.72 26.10 -24.20
C GLU A 479 -7.00 27.30 -25.11
N GLU A 480 -6.88 28.53 -24.61
CA GLU A 480 -7.02 29.73 -25.45
C GLU A 480 -5.96 29.81 -26.56
N ARG A 481 -4.72 29.43 -26.28
CA ARG A 481 -3.66 29.37 -27.31
C ARG A 481 -3.97 28.31 -28.35
N LEU A 482 -4.50 27.17 -27.94
CA LEU A 482 -4.85 26.08 -28.85
C LEU A 482 -6.01 26.50 -29.75
N GLU A 483 -7.04 27.15 -29.22
CA GLU A 483 -8.17 27.69 -30.01
C GLU A 483 -7.70 28.75 -31.03
N LYS A 484 -6.76 29.62 -30.65
CA LYS A 484 -6.12 30.59 -31.57
C LYS A 484 -5.33 29.90 -32.69
N VAL A 485 -4.63 28.81 -32.38
CA VAL A 485 -3.87 28.04 -33.39
C VAL A 485 -4.81 27.28 -34.31
N GLU A 486 -5.88 26.68 -33.78
CA GLU A 486 -6.87 25.94 -34.57
C GLU A 486 -7.63 26.86 -35.53
N SER A 487 -8.05 28.04 -35.07
CA SER A 487 -8.68 29.04 -35.93
C SER A 487 -7.74 29.56 -37.02
N ALA A 488 -6.46 29.83 -36.70
CA ALA A 488 -5.46 30.22 -37.69
C ALA A 488 -5.20 29.10 -38.71
N LYS A 489 -5.15 27.84 -38.27
CA LYS A 489 -5.03 26.67 -39.15
C LYS A 489 -6.23 26.54 -40.09
N GLN A 490 -7.45 26.68 -39.58
CA GLN A 490 -8.67 26.61 -40.40
C GLN A 490 -8.68 27.71 -41.48
N LEU A 491 -8.25 28.94 -41.14
CA LEU A 491 -8.12 30.02 -42.12
C LEU A 491 -7.07 29.69 -43.19
N ALA A 492 -5.91 29.17 -42.79
CA ALA A 492 -4.87 28.75 -43.74
C ALA A 492 -5.34 27.59 -44.64
N GLU A 493 -6.08 26.62 -44.11
CA GLU A 493 -6.65 25.52 -44.89
C GLU A 493 -7.71 26.01 -45.88
N GLN A 494 -8.55 26.96 -45.49
CA GLN A 494 -9.51 27.62 -46.40
C GLN A 494 -8.79 28.37 -47.52
N GLU A 495 -7.73 29.12 -47.20
CA GLU A 495 -6.90 29.82 -48.18
C GLU A 495 -6.21 28.84 -49.14
N ILE A 496 -5.63 27.76 -48.64
CA ILE A 496 -5.05 26.69 -49.46
C ILE A 496 -6.12 26.03 -50.34
N ALA A 497 -7.34 25.83 -49.86
CA ALA A 497 -8.42 25.27 -50.66
C ALA A 497 -8.81 26.21 -51.82
N VAL A 498 -8.88 27.52 -51.58
CA VAL A 498 -9.09 28.53 -52.63
C VAL A 498 -7.94 28.54 -53.64
N LEU A 499 -6.69 28.50 -53.17
CA LEU A 499 -5.51 28.44 -54.03
C LEU A 499 -5.48 27.16 -54.88
N ARG A 500 -5.85 26.01 -54.30
CA ARG A 500 -5.99 24.73 -55.03
C ARG A 500 -7.09 24.80 -56.07
N ALA A 501 -8.24 25.41 -55.77
CA ALA A 501 -9.33 25.63 -56.73
C ALA A 501 -8.93 26.54 -57.90
N GLN A 502 -7.99 27.47 -57.65
CA GLN A 502 -7.38 28.32 -58.68
C GLN A 502 -6.21 27.66 -59.43
N GLY A 503 -5.87 26.41 -59.09
CA GLY A 503 -4.81 25.64 -59.75
C GLY A 503 -3.39 25.96 -59.27
N ALA A 504 -3.23 26.65 -58.14
CA ALA A 504 -1.92 26.81 -57.52
C ALA A 504 -1.50 25.50 -56.82
N TYR A 505 -0.22 25.13 -56.98
CA TYR A 505 0.37 23.94 -56.39
C TYR A 505 1.64 24.30 -55.62
N ASN A 506 2.00 23.48 -54.64
CA ASN A 506 3.21 23.67 -53.84
C ASN A 506 4.39 23.00 -54.56
N PRO A 507 5.41 23.75 -55.01
CA PRO A 507 6.54 23.18 -55.75
C PRO A 507 7.49 22.34 -54.88
N ASP A 508 7.44 22.48 -53.54
CA ASP A 508 8.29 21.72 -52.61
C ASP A 508 7.74 20.31 -52.34
N GLU A 509 6.43 20.10 -52.51
CA GLU A 509 5.75 18.83 -52.26
C GLU A 509 5.27 18.14 -53.55
N THR A 510 4.98 18.91 -54.61
CA THR A 510 4.34 18.39 -55.83
C THR A 510 4.98 18.92 -57.10
N GLN A 511 5.33 18.00 -58.02
CA GLN A 511 5.88 18.33 -59.34
C GLN A 511 4.84 18.04 -60.43
N ILE A 512 4.56 19.02 -61.29
CA ILE A 512 3.64 18.83 -62.43
C ILE A 512 4.42 18.21 -63.60
N LEU A 513 4.02 17.01 -63.99
CA LEU A 513 4.53 16.31 -65.17
C LEU A 513 3.47 16.31 -66.27
N HIS A 514 3.89 16.56 -67.51
CA HIS A 514 3.03 16.39 -68.69
C HIS A 514 3.76 15.58 -69.75
N ILE A 515 2.99 14.85 -70.55
CA ILE A 515 3.52 14.06 -71.66
C ILE A 515 4.01 15.02 -72.74
N ILE A 516 5.26 14.88 -73.16
CA ILE A 516 5.91 15.76 -74.17
C ILE A 516 5.08 15.77 -75.47
N SER A 517 4.51 14.63 -75.84
CA SER A 517 3.65 14.46 -77.01
C SER A 517 2.17 14.68 -76.72
N ASN A 518 1.80 15.75 -76.01
CA ASN A 518 0.40 15.99 -75.64
C ASN A 518 -0.46 16.46 -76.84
N PRO A 519 -1.79 16.27 -76.78
CA PRO A 519 -2.69 16.71 -77.85
C PRO A 519 -2.64 18.22 -78.15
N ALA A 520 -2.29 19.06 -77.17
CA ALA A 520 -2.21 20.51 -77.34
C ALA A 520 -0.96 20.91 -78.14
N GLU A 521 0.18 20.29 -77.88
CA GLU A 521 1.44 20.45 -78.63
C GLU A 521 1.30 19.89 -80.04
N GLN A 522 0.62 18.74 -80.21
CA GLN A 522 0.28 18.22 -81.53
C GLN A 522 -0.63 19.19 -82.31
N ALA A 523 -1.60 19.82 -81.65
CA ALA A 523 -2.46 20.83 -82.27
C ALA A 523 -1.69 22.11 -82.62
N ARG A 524 -0.73 22.54 -81.79
CA ARG A 524 0.17 23.67 -82.09
C ARG A 524 1.05 23.37 -83.30
N ALA A 525 1.72 22.22 -83.32
CA ALA A 525 2.57 21.79 -84.43
C ALA A 525 1.80 21.71 -85.75
N ARG A 526 0.59 21.12 -85.74
CA ARG A 526 -0.29 21.08 -86.94
C ARG A 526 -0.68 22.48 -87.42
N ARG A 527 -1.01 23.40 -86.51
CA ARG A 527 -1.30 24.80 -86.87
C ARG A 527 -0.09 25.52 -87.44
N GLU A 528 1.10 25.26 -86.92
CA GLU A 528 2.34 25.82 -87.45
C GLU A 528 2.64 25.28 -88.86
N ASP A 529 2.46 23.98 -89.08
CA ASP A 529 2.60 23.36 -90.40
C ASP A 529 1.59 23.93 -91.40
N GLU A 530 0.32 24.09 -91.00
CA GLU A 530 -0.72 24.75 -91.81
C GLU A 530 -0.36 26.21 -92.13
N LEU A 531 0.20 26.96 -91.18
CA LEU A 531 0.67 28.32 -91.45
C LEU A 531 1.84 28.33 -92.44
N ILE A 532 2.74 27.36 -92.37
CA ILE A 532 3.86 27.23 -93.31
C ILE A 532 3.36 26.88 -94.70
N THR A 533 2.39 25.96 -94.84
CA THR A 533 1.80 25.63 -96.14
C THR A 533 1.05 26.82 -96.72
N LEU A 534 0.22 27.51 -95.93
CA LEU A 534 -0.49 28.72 -96.36
C LEU A 534 0.46 29.84 -96.78
N ARG A 535 1.61 30.00 -96.10
CA ARG A 535 2.66 30.95 -96.51
C ARG A 535 3.29 30.58 -97.85
N LYS A 536 3.58 29.30 -98.08
CA LYS A 536 4.11 28.80 -99.37
C LYS A 536 3.11 28.96 -100.50
N GLU A 537 1.84 28.64 -100.25
CA GLU A 537 0.75 28.81 -101.23
C GLU A 537 0.54 30.28 -101.57
N ASN A 538 0.53 31.18 -100.58
CA ASN A 538 0.49 32.62 -100.83
C ASN A 538 1.69 33.11 -101.65
N ALA A 539 2.90 32.63 -101.36
CA ALA A 539 4.08 32.98 -102.15
C ALA A 539 3.93 32.51 -103.61
N ASN A 540 3.44 31.29 -103.83
CA ASN A 540 3.16 30.75 -105.15
C ASN A 540 2.07 31.53 -105.89
N LEU A 541 0.98 31.90 -105.21
CA LEU A 541 -0.08 32.73 -105.76
C LEU A 541 0.44 34.12 -106.14
N LEU A 542 1.22 34.76 -105.28
CA LEU A 542 1.87 36.04 -105.58
C LEU A 542 2.79 35.93 -106.80
N GLN A 543 3.53 34.83 -106.95
CA GLN A 543 4.36 34.60 -108.13
C GLN A 543 3.52 34.40 -109.40
N ARG A 544 2.41 33.65 -109.33
CA ARG A 544 1.47 33.48 -110.46
C ARG A 544 0.79 34.78 -110.85
N VAL A 545 0.40 35.60 -109.87
CA VAL A 545 -0.16 36.94 -110.11
C VAL A 545 0.89 37.83 -110.78
N LYS A 546 2.15 37.83 -110.31
CA LYS A 546 3.24 38.55 -110.98
C LYS A 546 3.41 38.10 -112.43
N VAL A 547 3.49 36.79 -112.69
CA VAL A 547 3.64 36.26 -114.06
C VAL A 547 2.43 36.63 -114.93
N ARG A 548 1.19 36.53 -114.42
CA ARG A 548 -0.01 36.96 -115.15
C ARG A 548 -0.07 38.47 -115.38
N ALA A 549 0.39 39.28 -114.44
CA ALA A 549 0.51 40.72 -114.61
C ALA A 549 1.53 41.07 -115.71
N PHE A 550 2.67 40.38 -115.75
CA PHE A 550 3.64 40.48 -116.86
C PHE A 550 3.07 39.97 -118.19
N SER A 551 2.30 38.89 -118.18
CA SER A 551 1.66 38.32 -119.38
C SER A 551 0.59 39.25 -119.95
N ASN A 552 -0.22 39.86 -119.08
CA ASN A 552 -1.21 40.85 -119.47
C ASN A 552 -0.55 42.17 -119.90
N ALA A 553 0.60 42.56 -119.34
CA ALA A 553 1.37 43.70 -119.83
C ALA A 553 1.86 43.49 -121.28
N VAL A 554 2.30 42.27 -121.63
CA VAL A 554 2.70 41.93 -123.02
C VAL A 554 1.50 41.88 -123.98
N ILE A 555 0.30 41.56 -123.50
CA ILE A 555 -0.92 41.57 -124.33
C ILE A 555 -1.48 43.00 -124.50
N VAL A 556 -1.29 43.88 -123.51
CA VAL A 556 -1.70 45.30 -123.61
C VAL A 556 -0.72 46.11 -124.47
N ASP A 557 0.58 45.78 -124.48
CA ASP A 557 1.56 46.42 -125.38
C ASP A 557 1.46 45.96 -126.85
N ALA A 558 0.69 44.91 -127.15
CA ALA A 558 0.47 44.40 -128.51
C ALA A 558 -0.86 44.86 -129.15
N PHE A 559 -1.72 45.59 -128.42
CA PHE A 559 -3.01 46.10 -128.91
C PHE A 559 -3.30 47.52 -128.41
N VAL A 560 -2.57 48.51 -128.94
CA VAL A 560 -3.01 49.91 -128.97
C VAL A 560 -2.79 50.50 -130.37
N PRO A 561 -3.81 50.53 -131.25
CA PRO A 561 -3.83 51.42 -132.40
C PRO A 561 -4.49 52.76 -132.04
N TYR A 562 -3.79 53.85 -132.39
CA TYR A 562 -4.30 55.13 -132.89
C TYR A 562 -5.78 55.49 -132.65
N PHE A 563 -6.04 56.54 -131.86
CA PHE A 563 -7.13 57.54 -132.05
C PHE A 563 -6.76 58.78 -131.20
N VAL A 564 -6.13 59.83 -131.76
CA VAL A 564 -6.69 61.03 -132.43
C VAL A 564 -7.52 61.95 -131.50
N PHE A 565 -6.87 63.08 -131.15
CA PHE A 565 -7.33 64.48 -131.03
C PHE A 565 -8.78 64.85 -130.61
N CYS A 566 -8.84 65.55 -129.46
CA CYS A 566 -9.49 66.84 -129.12
C CYS A 566 -10.99 67.13 -129.38
N PRO A 567 -11.64 68.04 -128.62
CA PRO A 567 -11.15 68.86 -127.48
C PRO A 567 -11.65 68.42 -126.10
#